data_AF-A0AAV5KG79-F1
#
_entry.id   AF-A0AAV5KG79-F1
#
_cell.length_a   1.000
_cell.length_b   1.000
_cell.length_c   1.000
_cell.angle_alpha   90.00
_cell.angle_beta   90.00
_cell.angle_gamma   90.00
#
_symmetry.space_group_name_H-M   'P 1'
#
loop_
_entity.id
_entity.type
_entity.pdbx_description
1 polymer ?
#
loop_
_entity_poly.entity_id
_entity_poly.type
_entity_poly.pdbx_seq_one_letter_code
_entity_poly.pdbx_strand_id
1 'polypeptide(L)' 'MCIQSLKGKKGARLGDTIGASVKEAMPNGKVKKGKVVYGLVVRAAMQRGRCDGSESILPKAEY' A
#
# COMPACT_ATOMS: atom_id res chain seq x y z
N MET A 1 -7.20 4.24 2.87
CA MET A 1 -6.72 5.50 2.26
C MET A 1 -5.33 5.80 2.82
N CYS A 2 -4.35 6.13 1.97
CA CYS A 2 -3.00 6.45 2.43
C CYS A 2 -2.98 7.88 2.97
N ILE A 3 -2.37 8.08 4.15
CA ILE A 3 -2.26 9.38 4.79
C ILE A 3 -0.85 9.92 4.59
N GLN A 4 0.17 9.10 4.89
CA GLN A 4 1.55 9.55 4.89
C GLN A 4 2.53 8.40 4.62
N SER A 5 3.58 8.68 3.83
CA SER A 5 4.76 7.81 3.73
C SER A 5 5.72 8.12 4.88
N LEU A 6 6.25 7.10 5.55
CA LEU A 6 7.18 7.34 6.67
C LEU A 6 8.60 7.71 6.22
N LYS A 7 8.94 7.55 4.94
CA LYS A 7 10.27 7.83 4.40
C LYS A 7 10.46 9.26 3.87
N GLY A 8 9.52 10.18 4.14
CA GLY A 8 9.64 11.60 3.77
C GLY A 8 9.60 11.89 2.26
N LYS A 9 9.22 10.92 1.42
CA LYS A 9 9.10 11.07 -0.04
C LYS A 9 7.65 11.32 -0.44
N LYS A 10 7.44 12.03 -1.54
CA LYS A 10 6.11 12.34 -2.13
C LYS A 10 5.26 11.11 -2.45
N GLY A 11 5.82 9.89 -2.43
CA GLY A 11 5.09 8.65 -2.61
C GLY A 11 5.80 7.47 -1.93
N ALA A 12 5.03 6.41 -1.68
CA ALA A 12 5.54 5.13 -1.18
C ALA A 12 5.75 4.16 -2.35
N ARG A 13 6.85 3.40 -2.31
CA ARG A 13 7.12 2.31 -3.25
C ARG A 13 6.80 0.96 -2.61
N LEU A 14 6.85 -0.10 -3.42
CA LEU A 14 6.76 -1.47 -2.92
C LEU A 14 7.78 -1.71 -1.80
N GLY A 15 7.34 -2.28 -0.68
CA GLY A 15 8.15 -2.52 0.51
C GLY A 15 8.33 -1.31 1.44
N ASP A 16 7.69 -0.17 1.16
CA ASP A 16 7.70 0.96 2.08
C ASP A 16 6.58 0.86 3.12
N THR A 17 6.88 1.31 4.34
CA THR A 17 5.90 1.47 5.42
C THR A 17 5.12 2.76 5.24
N ILE A 18 3.80 2.67 5.35
CA ILE A 18 2.86 3.78 5.24
C ILE A 18 1.93 3.84 6.46
N GLY A 19 1.49 5.04 6.81
CA GLY A 19 0.35 5.26 7.68
C GLY A 19 -0.92 5.41 6.83
N ALA A 20 -1.97 4.64 7.16
CA ALA A 20 -3.23 4.63 6.43
C ALA A 20 -4.44 4.62 7.36
N SER A 21 -5.55 5.23 6.93
CA SER A 21 -6.85 5.08 7.59
C SER A 21 -7.64 3.93 6.97
N VAL A 22 -8.25 3.15 7.86
CA VAL A 22 -9.18 2.07 7.50
C VAL A 22 -10.49 2.68 7.02
N LYS A 23 -10.80 2.53 5.72
CA LYS A 23 -12.04 3.05 5.13
C LYS A 23 -13.24 2.16 5.41
N GLU A 24 -13.01 0.85 5.38
CA GLU A 24 -14.01 -0.19 5.57
C GLU A 24 -13.40 -1.28 6.44
N ALA A 25 -14.20 -1.83 7.34
CA ALA A 25 -13.81 -2.87 8.27
C ALA A 25 -14.97 -3.85 8.46
N MET A 26 -14.64 -5.12 8.65
CA MET A 26 -15.61 -6.12 9.06
C MET A 26 -16.11 -5.81 10.49
N PRO A 27 -17.40 -6.02 10.80
CA PRO A 27 -18.00 -5.65 12.09
C PRO A 27 -17.34 -6.32 13.30
N ASN A 28 -16.90 -7.58 13.16
CA ASN A 28 -16.19 -8.33 14.21
C ASN A 28 -14.67 -8.42 13.97
N GLY A 29 -14.14 -7.54 13.12
CA GLY A 29 -12.71 -7.49 12.83
C GLY A 29 -11.90 -6.91 13.99
N LYS A 30 -10.61 -7.26 14.07
CA LYS A 30 -9.66 -6.68 15.04
C LYS A 30 -9.43 -5.17 14.87
N VAL A 31 -9.83 -4.60 13.73
CA VAL A 31 -9.62 -3.21 13.34
C VAL A 31 -10.95 -2.54 13.07
N LYS A 32 -11.14 -1.32 13.61
CA LYS A 32 -12.35 -0.51 13.43
C LYS A 32 -12.19 0.44 12.26
N LYS A 33 -13.31 0.80 11.61
CA LYS A 33 -13.36 1.86 10.60
C LYS A 33 -12.85 3.18 11.19
N GLY A 34 -12.09 3.94 10.41
CA GLY A 34 -11.50 5.22 10.82
C GLY A 34 -10.21 5.10 11.65
N LYS A 35 -9.85 3.91 12.14
CA LYS A 35 -8.59 3.71 12.85
C LYS A 35 -7.40 3.93 11.91
N VAL A 36 -6.39 4.66 12.38
CA VAL A 36 -5.11 4.80 11.69
C VAL A 36 -4.23 3.59 12.01
N VAL A 37 -3.68 2.97 10.97
CA VAL A 37 -2.84 1.78 11.05
C VAL A 37 -1.58 1.96 10.22
N TYR A 38 -0.52 1.26 10.62
CA TYR A 38 0.71 1.15 9.86
C TYR A 38 0.70 -0.13 9.03
N GLY A 39 1.19 -0.06 7.80
CA GLY A 39 1.24 -1.20 6.89
C GLY A 39 2.35 -1.09 5.86
N LEU A 40 2.67 -2.21 5.23
CA LEU A 40 3.65 -2.33 4.15
C LEU A 40 2.96 -2.42 2.79
N VAL A 41 3.47 -1.68 1.80
CA VAL A 41 2.98 -1.75 0.43
C VAL A 41 3.50 -3.03 -0.25
N VAL A 42 2.65 -4.03 -0.39
CA VAL A 42 3.02 -5.32 -1.03
C VAL A 42 2.70 -5.39 -2.52
N ARG A 43 1.79 -4.52 -2.99
CA ARG A 43 1.28 -4.51 -4.36
C ARG A 43 1.10 -3.07 -4.83
N ALA A 44 1.62 -2.76 -6.02
CA ALA A 44 1.47 -1.47 -6.67
C ALA A 44 1.38 -1.69 -8.20
N ALA A 45 0.57 -0.87 -8.87
CA ALA A 45 0.50 -0.86 -10.34
C ALA A 45 1.69 -0.15 -10.99
N MET A 46 2.49 0.58 -10.20
CA MET A 46 3.75 1.15 -10.67
C MET A 46 4.72 0.02 -11.00
N GLN A 47 5.35 0.11 -12.17
CA GLN A 47 6.42 -0.79 -12.56
C GLN A 47 7.56 -0.72 -11.53
N ARG A 48 8.04 -1.90 -11.11
CA ARG A 48 9.26 -2.01 -10.33
C ARG A 48 10.27 -2.82 -11.12
N GLY A 49 11.34 -2.14 -11.54
CA GLY A 49 12.53 -2.79 -12.07
C GLY A 49 13.18 -3.66 -11.00
N ARG A 50 13.47 -4.90 -11.37
CA ARG A 50 14.27 -5.84 -10.58
C ARG A 50 15.73 -5.83 -11.05
N CYS A 51 16.62 -6.39 -10.23
CA CYS A 51 18.06 -6.42 -10.48
C CYS A 51 18.43 -7.21 -11.74
N ASP A 52 17.58 -8.16 -12.12
CA ASP A 52 17.65 -8.99 -13.33
C ASP A 52 17.05 -8.33 -14.58
N GLY A 53 16.64 -7.06 -14.50
CA GLY A 53 16.06 -6.32 -15.63
C GLY A 53 14.56 -6.57 -15.85
N SER A 54 13.98 -7.59 -15.22
CA SER A 54 12.55 -7.85 -15.27
C SER A 54 11.75 -6.77 -14.54
N GLU A 55 10.67 -6.28 -15.15
CA GLU A 55 9.72 -5.39 -14.48
C GLU A 55 8.54 -6.17 -13.91
N SER A 56 8.28 -6.02 -12.61
CA SER A 56 7.01 -6.46 -12.04
C SER A 56 5.98 -5.36 -12.17
N ILE A 57 5.01 -5.58 -13.05
CA ILE A 57 3.75 -4.85 -13.09
C ILE A 57 2.65 -5.80 -12.63
N LEU A 58 1.85 -5.37 -11.66
CA LEU A 58 0.62 -6.09 -11.38
C LEU A 58 -0.37 -5.76 -12.48
N PRO A 59 -1.04 -6.76 -13.08
CA PRO A 59 -2.10 -6.47 -14.03
C PRO A 59 -3.10 -5.54 -13.35
N LYS A 60 -3.53 -4.48 -14.06
CA LYS A 60 -4.64 -3.68 -13.57
C LYS A 60 -5.80 -4.65 -13.34
N ALA A 61 -6.29 -4.71 -12.12
CA ALA A 61 -7.56 -5.36 -11.87
C ALA A 61 -8.60 -4.54 -12.63
N GLU A 62 -8.97 -5.00 -13.82
CA GLU A 62 -10.23 -4.60 -14.44
C GLU A 62 -11.34 -5.15 -13.56
N TYR A 63 -12.20 -4.24 -13.11
CA TYR A 63 -13.42 -4.53 -12.38
C TYR A 63 -14.61 -4.34 -13.32
#